data_AF-A0A2E0VHA3-F1
#
_entry.id   AF-A0A2E0VHA3-F1
#
_cell.length_a   1.000
_cell.length_b   1.000
_cell.length_c   1.000
_cell.angle_alpha   90.00
_cell.angle_beta   90.00
_cell.angle_gamma   90.00
#
_symmetry.space_group_name_H-M   'P 1'
#
loop_
_entity.id
_entity.type
_entity.pdbx_description
1 polymer ?
#
loop_
_entity_poly.entity_id
_entity_poly.type
_entity_poly.pdbx_seq_one_letter_code
_entity_poly.pdbx_strand_id
1 'polypeptide(L)'
;MGLDYAALLGLLVGLSVVIPYIGAAVVTIPVLLVGFFQWGWGSQFMWLAVVYGVIQFLDGNVLVPLLFSEAVNLHPLAIILAVLVFGGLWGFWGIFFAIPLATLVKALYNAWPRNEQSVPLS
;
A
#
# COMPACT_ATOMS: atom_id res chain seq x y z
N MET A 1 6.33 -13.57 20.07
CA MET A 1 7.54 -12.78 20.37
C MET A 1 7.10 -11.34 20.54
N GLY A 2 7.20 -10.78 21.74
CA GLY A 2 6.80 -9.40 22.02
C GLY A 2 7.71 -8.45 21.25
N LEU A 3 7.16 -7.77 20.25
CA LEU A 3 7.90 -6.81 19.46
C LEU A 3 7.78 -5.45 20.15
N ASP A 4 8.88 -5.00 20.77
CA ASP A 4 8.97 -3.65 21.29
C ASP A 4 8.64 -2.69 20.13
N TYR A 5 7.67 -1.79 20.33
CA TYR A 5 7.17 -0.84 19.32
C TYR A 5 6.22 -1.37 18.25
N ALA A 6 5.55 -2.51 18.45
CA ALA A 6 4.56 -3.05 17.51
C ALA A 6 3.50 -2.02 17.03
N ALA A 7 3.03 -1.13 17.91
CA ALA A 7 2.09 -0.08 17.54
C ALA A 7 2.70 1.01 16.62
N LEU A 8 3.93 1.44 16.91
CA LEU A 8 4.65 2.42 16.09
C LEU A 8 4.99 1.82 14.72
N LEU A 9 5.43 0.57 14.69
CA LEU A 9 5.71 -0.16 13.45
C LEU A 9 4.43 -0.36 12.63
N GLY A 10 3.29 -0.67 13.27
CA GLY A 10 1.98 -0.71 12.62
C GLY A 10 1.56 0.64 12.00
N LEU A 11 1.84 1.75 12.68
CA LEU A 11 1.64 3.11 12.15
C LEU A 11 2.49 3.39 10.92
N LEU A 12 3.79 3.09 11.01
CA LEU A 12 4.72 3.30 9.90
C LEU A 12 4.36 2.42 8.69
N VAL A 13 3.97 1.16 8.93
CA VAL A 13 3.50 0.25 7.87
C VAL A 13 2.22 0.80 7.23
N GLY A 14 1.23 1.24 8.02
CA GLY A 14 -0.01 1.82 7.50
C GLY A 14 0.22 3.06 6.64
N LEU A 15 1.13 3.94 7.05
CA LEU A 15 1.54 5.12 6.27
C LEU A 15 2.34 4.74 5.02
N SER A 16 3.21 3.72 5.09
CA SER A 16 4.02 3.27 3.97
C SER A 16 3.19 2.73 2.81
N VAL A 17 1.99 2.19 3.06
CA VAL A 17 1.07 1.66 2.03
C VAL A 17 0.45 2.77 1.17
N VAL A 18 0.53 4.04 1.59
CA VAL A 18 0.01 5.19 0.82
C VAL A 18 0.97 5.61 -0.31
N ILE A 19 2.27 5.39 -0.12
CA ILE A 19 3.35 5.88 -1.00
C ILE A 19 3.50 5.13 -2.36
N PRO A 20 3.18 3.81 -2.52
CA PRO A 20 3.61 3.06 -3.70
C PRO A 20 2.96 3.51 -5.01
N TYR A 21 1.67 3.89 -4.99
CA TYR A 21 0.93 4.20 -6.22
C TYR A 21 1.26 5.57 -6.82
N ILE A 22 1.67 6.53 -5.99
CA ILE A 22 2.03 7.88 -6.45
C ILE A 22 3.38 7.83 -7.20
N GLY A 23 4.32 7.00 -6.76
CA GLY A 23 5.64 6.88 -7.38
C GLY A 23 5.62 6.40 -8.83
N ALA A 24 4.89 5.31 -9.11
CA ALA A 24 4.85 4.72 -10.45
C ALA A 24 4.24 5.65 -11.51
N ALA A 25 3.14 6.33 -11.18
CA ALA A 25 2.49 7.27 -12.10
C ALA A 25 3.36 8.51 -12.35
N VAL A 26 3.98 9.06 -11.29
CA VAL A 26 4.79 10.27 -11.37
C VAL A 26 6.09 10.04 -12.15
N VAL A 27 6.69 8.85 -12.09
CA VAL A 27 7.96 8.54 -12.77
C VAL A 27 7.75 8.13 -14.23
N THR A 28 6.59 7.58 -14.59
CA THR A 28 6.29 7.15 -15.97
C THR A 28 6.35 8.29 -16.97
N ILE A 29 5.77 9.44 -16.63
CA ILE A 29 5.75 10.63 -17.49
C ILE A 29 7.17 11.13 -17.83
N PRO A 30 8.06 11.45 -16.85
CA PRO A 30 9.39 11.91 -17.15
C PRO A 30 10.25 10.86 -17.87
N VAL A 31 10.09 9.56 -17.58
CA VAL A 31 10.81 8.50 -18.30
C VAL A 31 10.45 8.50 -19.80
N LEU A 32 9.16 8.56 -20.12
CA LEU A 32 8.71 8.62 -21.51
C LEU A 32 9.10 9.94 -22.18
N LEU A 33 9.00 11.07 -21.47
CA LEU A 33 9.43 12.36 -22.02
C LEU A 33 10.93 12.40 -22.32
N VAL A 34 11.78 11.93 -21.40
CA VAL A 34 13.23 11.86 -21.63
C VAL A 34 13.54 10.96 -22.83
N GLY A 35 12.94 9.78 -22.90
CA GLY A 35 13.12 8.88 -24.04
C GLY A 35 12.66 9.50 -25.36
N PHE A 36 11.54 10.23 -25.32
CA PHE A 36 11.02 10.92 -26.49
C PHE A 36 11.93 12.07 -26.94
N PHE A 37 12.40 12.91 -26.03
CA PHE A 37 13.32 14.01 -26.37
C PHE A 37 14.68 13.50 -26.83
N GLN A 38 15.13 12.35 -26.33
CA GLN A 38 16.44 11.78 -26.68
C GLN A 38 16.45 11.09 -28.04
N TRP A 39 15.39 10.34 -28.39
CA TRP A 39 15.35 9.51 -29.60
C TRP A 39 14.21 9.83 -30.57
N GLY A 40 13.31 10.75 -30.22
CA GLY A 40 12.13 11.09 -31.01
C GLY A 40 11.18 9.90 -31.16
N TRP A 41 10.38 9.92 -32.24
CA TRP A 41 9.52 8.80 -32.65
C TRP A 41 10.31 7.66 -33.33
N GLY A 42 11.43 7.24 -32.72
CA GLY A 42 12.31 6.18 -33.22
C GLY A 42 12.00 4.80 -32.65
N SER A 43 12.66 3.77 -33.20
CA SER A 43 12.53 2.39 -32.71
C SER A 43 13.01 2.22 -31.26
N GLN A 44 14.01 3.00 -30.84
CA GLN A 44 14.52 3.02 -29.46
C GLN A 44 13.48 3.53 -28.47
N PHE A 45 12.76 4.59 -28.82
CA PHE A 45 11.68 5.12 -27.99
C PHE A 45 10.53 4.11 -27.87
N MET A 46 10.13 3.49 -29.00
CA MET A 46 9.10 2.46 -28.99
C MET A 46 9.50 1.26 -28.13
N TRP A 47 10.76 0.83 -28.21
CA TRP A 47 11.28 -0.25 -27.38
C TRP A 47 11.25 0.11 -25.89
N LEU A 48 11.72 1.31 -25.53
CA LEU A 48 11.66 1.82 -24.16
C LEU A 48 10.21 1.85 -23.66
N ALA A 49 9.28 2.40 -24.43
CA ALA A 49 7.87 2.51 -24.04
C ALA A 49 7.23 1.14 -23.80
N VAL A 50 7.51 0.16 -24.67
CA VAL A 50 6.98 -1.21 -24.53
C VAL A 50 7.59 -1.91 -23.32
N VAL A 51 8.92 -1.93 -23.19
CA VAL A 51 9.59 -2.61 -22.07
C VAL A 51 9.20 -1.99 -20.74
N TYR A 52 9.24 -0.65 -20.65
CA TYR A 52 8.83 0.06 -19.46
C TYR A 52 7.34 -0.16 -19.14
N GLY A 53 6.47 -0.16 -20.16
CA GLY A 53 5.05 -0.46 -19.99
C GLY A 53 4.80 -1.86 -19.44
N VAL A 54 5.53 -2.87 -19.93
CA VAL A 54 5.47 -4.24 -19.39
C VAL A 54 5.93 -4.28 -17.93
N ILE A 55 7.04 -3.61 -17.61
CA ILE A 55 7.53 -3.51 -16.24
C ILE A 55 6.46 -2.90 -15.33
N GLN A 56 5.87 -1.76 -15.72
CA GLN A 56 4.83 -1.12 -14.91
C GLN A 56 3.56 -1.95 -14.79
N PHE A 57 3.18 -2.65 -15.84
CA PHE A 57 2.05 -3.58 -15.78
C PHE A 57 2.30 -4.69 -14.78
N LEU A 58 3.48 -5.32 -14.81
CA LEU A 58 3.86 -6.37 -13.87
C LEU A 58 3.98 -5.82 -12.45
N ASP A 59 4.55 -4.62 -12.27
CA ASP A 59 4.71 -4.01 -10.97
C ASP A 59 3.35 -3.76 -10.30
N GLY A 60 2.44 -3.07 -11.00
CA GLY A 60 1.12 -2.73 -10.46
C GLY A 60 0.15 -3.90 -10.31
N ASN A 61 0.21 -4.89 -11.21
CA ASN A 61 -0.79 -5.99 -11.25
C ASN A 61 -0.28 -7.30 -10.62
N VAL A 62 1.03 -7.49 -10.49
CA VAL A 62 1.62 -8.73 -9.97
C VAL A 62 2.47 -8.47 -8.74
N LEU A 63 3.52 -7.64 -8.84
CA LEU A 63 4.48 -7.45 -7.75
C LEU A 63 3.82 -6.80 -6.53
N VAL A 64 3.06 -5.72 -6.73
CA VAL A 64 2.35 -5.05 -5.65
C VAL A 64 1.35 -6.01 -4.96
N PRO A 65 0.39 -6.66 -5.65
CA PRO A 65 -0.49 -7.62 -5.00
C PRO A 65 0.26 -8.77 -4.32
N LEU A 66 1.33 -9.30 -4.91
CA LEU A 66 2.11 -10.38 -4.33
C LEU A 66 2.77 -9.95 -3.01
N LEU A 67 3.47 -8.81 -3.01
CA LEU A 67 4.19 -8.27 -1.84
C LEU A 67 3.22 -7.83 -0.72
N PHE A 68 2.02 -7.36 -1.07
CA PHE A 68 1.04 -6.84 -0.11
C PHE A 68 -0.10 -7.83 0.20
N SER A 69 -0.14 -9.00 -0.43
CA SER A 69 -1.22 -10.01 -0.27
C SER A 69 -1.38 -10.47 1.18
N GLU A 70 -0.28 -10.57 1.93
CA GLU A 70 -0.27 -11.03 3.32
C GLU A 70 -0.60 -9.89 4.30
N ALA A 71 -0.20 -8.66 3.98
CA ALA A 71 -0.35 -7.48 4.85
C ALA A 71 -1.80 -6.97 4.92
N VAL A 72 -2.55 -7.05 3.81
CA VAL A 72 -3.89 -6.44 3.68
C VAL A 72 -4.99 -7.50 3.66
N ASN A 73 -4.89 -8.53 4.51
CA ASN A 73 -5.95 -9.53 4.71
C ASN A 73 -7.12 -8.91 5.53
N LEU A 74 -7.71 -7.82 5.02
CA LEU A 74 -8.80 -7.09 5.63
C LEU A 74 -10.12 -7.69 5.17
N HIS A 75 -11.00 -8.01 6.12
CA HIS A 75 -12.35 -8.43 5.80
C HIS A 75 -13.10 -7.27 5.09
N PRO A 76 -13.89 -7.52 4.02
CA PRO A 76 -14.60 -6.46 3.28
C PRO A 76 -15.43 -5.53 4.17
N LEU A 77 -16.00 -6.09 5.25
CA LEU A 77 -16.73 -5.32 6.27
C LEU A 77 -15.86 -4.24 6.94
N ALA A 78 -14.59 -4.52 7.24
CA ALA A 78 -13.68 -3.56 7.87
C ALA A 78 -13.40 -2.37 6.94
N ILE A 79 -13.35 -2.61 5.63
CA ILE A 79 -13.19 -1.56 4.62
C ILE A 79 -14.44 -0.68 4.58
N ILE A 80 -15.63 -1.28 4.52
CA ILE A 80 -16.90 -0.55 4.53
C ILE A 80 -17.03 0.30 5.80
N LEU A 81 -16.73 -0.27 6.98
CA LEU A 81 -16.76 0.45 8.25
C LEU A 81 -15.76 1.62 8.27
N ALA A 82 -14.54 1.41 7.76
CA ALA A 82 -13.56 2.48 7.66
C ALA A 82 -14.02 3.61 6.73
N VAL A 83 -14.62 3.28 5.58
CA VAL A 83 -15.18 4.28 4.65
C VAL A 83 -16.29 5.10 5.32
N LEU A 84 -17.19 4.45 6.07
CA LEU A 84 -18.29 5.13 6.76
C LEU A 84 -17.78 6.02 7.90
N VAL A 85 -16.86 5.51 8.71
CA VAL A 85 -16.30 6.25 9.87
C VAL A 85 -15.44 7.40 9.39
N PHE A 86 -14.39 7.14 8.61
CA PHE A 86 -13.46 8.18 8.19
C PHE A 86 -14.11 9.12 7.17
N GLY A 87 -14.93 8.59 6.26
CA GLY A 87 -15.70 9.41 5.33
C GLY A 87 -16.71 10.33 6.03
N GLY A 88 -17.31 9.88 7.14
CA GLY A 88 -18.15 10.74 7.97
C GLY A 88 -17.38 11.82 8.73
N LEU A 89 -16.14 11.54 9.14
CA LEU A 89 -15.29 12.48 9.90
C LEU A 89 -14.68 13.59 9.03
N TRP A 90 -14.22 13.26 7.82
CA TRP A 90 -13.43 14.18 6.99
C TRP A 90 -13.92 14.31 5.54
N GLY A 91 -15.10 13.75 5.24
CA GLY A 91 -15.68 13.76 3.90
C GLY A 91 -14.85 12.97 2.91
N PHE A 92 -14.62 13.56 1.73
CA PHE A 92 -13.88 12.92 0.63
C PHE A 92 -12.51 12.39 1.04
N TRP A 93 -11.75 13.16 1.83
CA TRP A 93 -10.42 12.74 2.27
C TRP A 93 -10.45 11.51 3.16
N GLY A 94 -11.46 11.38 4.03
CA GLY A 94 -11.63 10.20 4.86
C GLY A 94 -11.96 8.94 4.05
N ILE A 95 -12.70 9.09 2.95
CA ILE A 95 -12.97 7.98 2.01
C ILE A 95 -11.68 7.60 1.26
N PHE A 96 -10.92 8.58 0.77
CA PHE A 96 -9.66 8.35 0.06
C PHE A 96 -8.65 7.55 0.89
N PHE A 97 -8.54 7.84 2.19
CA PHE A 97 -7.61 7.17 3.09
C PHE A 97 -8.20 5.96 3.85
N ALA A 98 -9.41 5.50 3.52
CA ALA A 98 -10.11 4.48 4.31
C ALA A 98 -9.35 3.14 4.41
N ILE A 99 -8.76 2.64 3.32
CA ILE A 99 -8.04 1.36 3.31
C ILE A 99 -6.73 1.42 4.12
N PRO A 100 -5.86 2.44 3.93
CA PRO A 100 -4.69 2.64 4.79
C PRO A 100 -5.04 2.73 6.29
N LEU A 101 -6.07 3.50 6.64
CA LEU A 101 -6.49 3.67 8.03
C LEU A 101 -7.11 2.39 8.61
N ALA A 102 -7.87 1.62 7.83
CA ALA A 102 -8.36 0.30 8.24
C ALA A 102 -7.20 -0.68 8.54
N THR A 103 -6.18 -0.64 7.69
CA THR A 103 -4.98 -1.48 7.83
C THR A 103 -4.22 -1.10 9.09
N LEU A 104 -4.10 0.20 9.38
CA LEU A 104 -3.53 0.72 10.62
C LEU A 104 -4.27 0.22 11.86
N VAL A 105 -5.59 0.38 11.90
CA VAL A 105 -6.42 -0.06 13.05
C VAL A 105 -6.25 -1.57 13.27
N LYS A 106 -6.26 -2.37 12.20
CA LYS A 106 -6.01 -3.81 12.29
C LYS A 106 -4.61 -4.12 12.82
N ALA A 107 -3.58 -3.41 12.35
CA ALA A 107 -2.22 -3.59 12.82
C ALA A 107 -2.10 -3.29 14.33
N LEU A 108 -2.70 -2.18 14.78
CA LEU A 108 -2.74 -1.82 16.21
C LEU A 108 -3.49 -2.86 17.05
N TYR A 109 -4.63 -3.35 16.56
CA TYR A 109 -5.39 -4.39 17.25
C TYR A 109 -4.59 -5.69 17.40
N ASN A 110 -3.92 -6.12 16.33
CA ASN A 110 -3.07 -7.33 16.35
C ASN A 110 -1.82 -7.16 17.20
N ALA A 111 -1.28 -5.94 17.27
CA ALA A 111 -0.12 -5.59 18.08
C ALA A 111 -0.45 -5.42 19.57
N TRP A 112 -1.73 -5.36 19.95
CA TRP A 112 -2.11 -5.13 21.33
C TRP A 112 -1.67 -6.29 22.22
N PRO A 113 -0.94 -6.05 23.33
CA PRO A 113 -0.49 -7.10 24.22
C PRO A 113 -1.70 -7.81 24.83
N ARG A 114 -1.96 -9.04 24.36
CA ARG A 114 -2.87 -9.96 25.03
C ARG A 114 -2.06 -10.60 26.15
N ASN A 115 -2.37 -10.25 27.39
CA ASN A 115 -1.78 -10.91 28.55
C ASN A 115 -2.02 -12.43 28.41
N GLU A 116 -0.96 -13.16 28.06
CA GLU A 116 -0.95 -14.61 28.19
C GLU A 116 -1.13 -14.89 29.68
N GLN A 117 -2.33 -15.32 30.06
CA GLN A 117 -2.57 -15.89 31.37
C GLN A 117 -1.69 -17.13 31.44
N SER A 118 -0.63 -17.06 32.23
CA SER A 118 0.19 -18.19 32.61
C SER A 118 -0.71 -19.20 33.32
N VAL A 119 -1.21 -20.18 32.56
CA VAL A 119 -1.86 -21.36 33.14
C VAL A 119 -0.77 -22.08 33.95
N PRO A 120 -0.90 -22.16 35.29
CA PRO A 120 0.07 -22.89 36.08
C PRO A 120 -0.08 -24.37 35.73
N LEU A 121 0.99 -24.99 35.23
CA LEU A 121 1.07 -26.43 35.10
C LEU A 121 1.12 -27.02 36.53
N SER A 122 -0.03 -27.51 37.01
CA SER A 122 -0.14 -28.40 38.17
C SER A 122 0.14 -29.83 37.78
#